data_AF-A0A5E4DCB4-F1
#
_entry.id   AF-A0A5E4DCB4-F1
#
_cell.length_a   1.000
_cell.length_b   1.000
_cell.length_c   1.000
_cell.angle_alpha   90.00
_cell.angle_beta   90.00
_cell.angle_gamma   90.00
#
_symmetry.space_group_name_H-M   'P 1'
#
loop_
_entity.id
_entity.type
_entity.pdbx_description
1 polymer ?
#
loop_
_entity_poly.entity_id
_entity_poly.type
_entity_poly.pdbx_seq_one_letter_code
_entity_poly.pdbx_strand_id
1 'polypeptide(L)'
;QSVLAIISTFRSNGSSFFLKSFLLVSLLELEFGVHLAELTVDPQGALAIRQLASVILKQYVETHWCAQSEKFRPPETTERAKIVIRELLPNGLRESISKVRSSVAYAVSAIAHWDWPEAWPQLFNLLMEMLVSGDLNAVHGAMRVLTEFTREVTDTQMPLVAPVILPEMYKIFTMAE
;
A
#
# COMPACT_ATOMS: atom_id res chain seq x y z
N GLN A 1 -0.90 26.21 9.09
CA GLN A 1 -1.19 27.22 8.05
C GLN A 1 -0.21 27.14 6.87
N SER A 2 1.08 26.88 7.10
CA SER A 2 2.10 26.78 6.04
C SER A 2 1.92 25.58 5.10
N VAL A 3 1.51 24.42 5.60
CA VAL A 3 1.38 23.16 4.83
C VAL A 3 0.21 23.20 3.83
N LEU A 4 -0.97 23.69 4.23
CA LEU A 4 -2.12 23.84 3.34
C LEU A 4 -1.86 24.83 2.19
N ALA A 5 -1.11 25.90 2.46
CA ALA A 5 -0.67 26.85 1.44
C ALA A 5 0.29 26.18 0.43
N ILE A 6 1.20 25.33 0.92
CA ILE A 6 2.13 24.59 0.07
C ILE A 6 1.40 23.50 -0.75
N ILE A 7 0.43 22.78 -0.17
CA ILE A 7 -0.43 21.83 -0.89
C ILE A 7 -1.22 22.54 -1.99
N SER A 8 -1.76 23.74 -1.72
CA SER A 8 -2.47 24.54 -2.73
C SER A 8 -1.56 25.03 -3.86
N THR A 9 -0.31 25.37 -3.53
CA THR A 9 0.73 25.80 -4.50
C THR A 9 1.31 24.60 -5.27
N PHE A 10 1.32 23.42 -4.67
CA PHE A 10 1.72 22.16 -5.30
C PHE A 10 0.70 21.74 -6.37
N ARG A 11 -0.60 21.88 -6.05
CA ARG A 11 -1.71 21.68 -7.00
C ARG A 11 -1.59 22.57 -8.24
N SER A 12 -0.90 23.73 -8.13
CA SER A 12 -0.74 24.68 -9.23
C SER A 12 0.58 24.56 -10.02
N ASN A 13 1.69 24.07 -9.44
CA ASN A 13 3.04 24.23 -10.04
C ASN A 13 3.84 22.95 -10.37
N GLY A 14 3.39 21.74 -10.01
CA GLY A 14 3.77 20.46 -10.65
C GLY A 14 5.26 20.11 -10.89
N SER A 15 6.23 20.73 -10.20
CA SER A 15 7.66 20.56 -10.52
C SER A 15 8.40 19.62 -9.57
N SER A 16 9.24 18.74 -10.14
CA SER A 16 10.07 17.73 -9.44
C SER A 16 10.96 18.30 -8.31
N PHE A 17 11.41 19.55 -8.47
CA PHE A 17 12.23 20.26 -7.48
C PHE A 17 11.45 20.60 -6.20
N PHE A 18 10.18 21.00 -6.32
CA PHE A 18 9.33 21.29 -5.17
C PHE A 18 8.93 20.05 -4.40
N LEU A 19 8.82 18.88 -5.06
CA LEU A 19 8.64 17.60 -4.35
C LEU A 19 9.83 17.26 -3.48
N LYS A 20 11.07 17.41 -3.99
CA LYS A 20 12.25 17.16 -3.15
C LYS A 20 12.25 18.05 -1.91
N SER A 21 11.90 19.33 -2.05
CA SER A 21 11.80 20.25 -0.92
C SER A 21 10.62 19.94 0.02
N PHE A 22 9.46 19.55 -0.51
CA PHE A 22 8.29 19.12 0.27
C PHE A 22 8.57 17.84 1.05
N LEU A 23 9.12 16.82 0.37
CA LEU A 23 9.55 15.56 0.98
C LEU A 23 10.64 15.79 2.03
N LEU A 24 11.57 16.73 1.81
CA LEU A 24 12.58 17.09 2.82
C LEU A 24 11.98 17.71 4.07
N VAL A 25 10.95 18.54 3.92
CA VAL A 25 10.27 19.22 5.04
C VAL A 25 9.35 18.24 5.79
N SER A 26 8.63 17.38 5.07
CA SER A 26 7.71 16.40 5.66
C SER A 26 8.41 15.16 6.25
N LEU A 27 9.68 14.89 5.91
CA LEU A 27 10.48 13.81 6.53
C LEU A 27 10.57 13.93 8.07
N LEU A 28 10.27 15.11 8.63
CA LEU A 28 10.26 15.37 10.07
C LEU A 28 8.87 15.24 10.71
N GLU A 29 7.81 15.00 9.93
CA GLU A 29 6.44 14.92 10.42
C GLU A 29 6.01 13.47 10.66
N LEU A 30 5.35 13.22 11.80
CA LEU A 30 4.83 11.89 12.18
C LEU A 30 3.83 11.30 11.17
N GLU A 31 3.25 12.15 10.31
CA GLU A 31 2.25 11.80 9.30
C GLU A 31 2.84 11.66 7.88
N PHE A 32 4.17 11.66 7.73
CA PHE A 32 4.82 11.58 6.41
C PHE A 32 4.35 10.38 5.57
N GLY A 33 4.29 9.19 6.19
CA GLY A 33 3.78 7.98 5.52
C GLY A 33 2.32 8.09 5.10
N VAL A 34 1.50 8.80 5.87
CA VAL A 34 0.08 9.02 5.57
C VAL A 34 -0.05 9.86 4.31
N HIS A 35 0.66 10.99 4.22
CA HIS A 35 0.62 11.84 3.03
C HIS A 35 1.14 11.14 1.78
N LEU A 36 2.17 10.30 1.90
CA LEU A 36 2.64 9.47 0.79
C LEU A 36 1.57 8.47 0.34
N ALA A 37 0.83 7.85 1.26
CA ALA A 37 -0.28 6.97 0.93
C ALA A 37 -1.42 7.72 0.23
N GLU A 38 -1.83 8.88 0.76
CA GLU A 38 -2.85 9.75 0.15
C GLU A 38 -2.49 10.14 -1.29
N LEU A 39 -1.27 10.64 -1.51
CA LEU A 39 -0.78 11.02 -2.83
C LEU A 39 -0.71 9.82 -3.78
N THR A 40 -0.38 8.63 -3.28
CA THR A 40 -0.29 7.43 -4.10
C THR A 40 -1.68 6.98 -4.57
N VAL A 41 -2.66 6.97 -3.66
CA VAL A 41 -4.01 6.43 -3.91
C VAL A 41 -4.98 7.42 -4.53
N ASP A 42 -4.67 8.72 -4.56
CA ASP A 42 -5.51 9.76 -5.19
C ASP A 42 -5.64 9.53 -6.72
N PRO A 43 -6.81 9.09 -7.23
CA PRO A 43 -6.99 8.83 -8.65
C PRO A 43 -6.93 10.09 -9.51
N GLN A 44 -7.14 11.28 -8.93
CA GLN A 44 -7.13 12.57 -9.62
C GLN A 44 -5.75 13.24 -9.60
N GLY A 45 -4.79 12.68 -8.86
CA GLY A 45 -3.43 13.19 -8.76
C GLY A 45 -2.64 13.02 -10.07
N ALA A 46 -1.70 13.94 -10.33
CA ALA A 46 -0.82 13.84 -11.49
C ALA A 46 0.06 12.57 -11.43
N LEU A 47 0.07 11.78 -12.50
CA LEU A 47 0.71 10.46 -12.53
C LEU A 47 2.18 10.46 -12.05
N ALA A 48 2.97 11.46 -12.47
CA ALA A 48 4.37 11.57 -12.07
C ALA A 48 4.54 11.70 -10.55
N ILE A 49 3.60 12.39 -9.89
CA ILE A 49 3.57 12.55 -8.43
C ILE A 49 3.22 11.23 -7.77
N ARG A 50 2.16 10.58 -8.26
CA ARG A 50 1.68 9.31 -7.71
C ARG A 50 2.75 8.24 -7.78
N GLN A 51 3.47 8.16 -8.89
CA GLN A 51 4.60 7.24 -9.08
C GLN A 51 5.77 7.55 -8.14
N LEU A 52 6.13 8.82 -7.99
CA LEU A 52 7.21 9.21 -7.08
C LEU A 52 6.82 8.94 -5.62
N ALA A 53 5.61 9.33 -5.22
CA ALA A 53 5.06 9.07 -3.89
C ALA A 53 5.03 7.58 -3.59
N SER A 54 4.63 6.73 -4.54
CA SER A 54 4.55 5.29 -4.34
C SER A 54 5.92 4.63 -4.14
N VAL A 55 6.94 5.11 -4.86
CA VAL A 55 8.34 4.66 -4.68
C VAL A 55 8.87 5.05 -3.30
N ILE A 56 8.58 6.28 -2.86
CA ILE A 56 9.03 6.77 -1.55
C ILE A 56 8.25 6.08 -0.43
N LEU A 57 6.96 5.85 -0.60
CA LEU A 57 6.13 5.10 0.35
C LEU A 57 6.68 3.70 0.58
N LYS A 58 7.07 3.00 -0.49
CA LYS A 58 7.73 1.71 -0.38
C LYS A 58 8.99 1.80 0.49
N GLN A 59 9.85 2.77 0.20
CA GLN A 59 11.08 2.98 0.97
C GLN A 59 10.79 3.31 2.43
N TYR A 60 9.75 4.11 2.68
CA TYR A 60 9.29 4.49 4.01
C TYR A 60 8.82 3.27 4.81
N VAL A 61 7.99 2.41 4.23
CA VAL A 61 7.54 1.17 4.89
C VAL A 61 8.73 0.28 5.23
N GLU A 62 9.68 0.09 4.31
CA GLU A 62 10.87 -0.75 4.56
C GLU A 62 11.74 -0.25 5.72
N THR A 63 11.81 1.07 5.95
CA THR A 63 12.75 1.65 6.94
C THR A 63 12.09 2.19 8.20
N HIS A 64 10.80 2.52 8.19
CA HIS A 64 10.14 3.16 9.34
C HIS A 64 9.01 2.31 9.94
N TRP A 65 8.51 1.28 9.25
CA TRP A 65 7.32 0.56 9.72
C TRP A 65 7.53 -0.27 11.00
N CYS A 66 8.72 -0.86 11.16
CA CYS A 66 9.02 -1.80 12.22
C CYS A 66 10.43 -1.55 12.78
N ALA A 67 10.53 -1.29 14.08
CA ALA A 67 11.81 -1.06 14.77
C ALA A 67 12.75 -2.27 14.76
N GLN A 68 12.22 -3.48 14.54
CA GLN A 68 12.99 -4.72 14.45
C GLN A 68 13.57 -4.98 13.05
N SER A 69 13.24 -4.17 12.04
CA SER A 69 13.80 -4.29 10.69
C SER A 69 15.31 -4.02 10.66
N GLU A 70 16.09 -4.82 9.94
CA GLU A 70 17.54 -4.57 9.74
C GLU A 70 17.83 -3.23 9.07
N LYS A 71 16.89 -2.75 8.24
CA LYS A 71 17.00 -1.46 7.53
C LYS A 71 16.40 -0.30 8.33
N PHE A 72 16.01 -0.52 9.59
CA PHE A 72 15.25 0.44 10.37
C PHE A 72 15.98 1.79 10.49
N ARG A 73 15.20 2.86 10.36
CA ARG A 73 15.61 4.24 10.56
C ARG A 73 14.57 4.91 11.45
N PRO A 74 14.95 5.51 12.58
CA PRO A 74 13.99 6.24 13.40
C PRO A 74 13.47 7.50 12.69
N PRO A 75 12.25 7.98 13.02
CA PRO A 75 11.33 7.38 13.99
C PRO A 75 10.55 6.19 13.40
N GLU A 76 10.05 5.32 14.28
CA GLU A 76 9.08 4.29 13.89
C GLU A 76 7.72 4.92 13.58
N THR A 77 7.02 4.39 12.57
CA THR A 77 5.67 4.81 12.21
C THR A 77 4.74 4.62 13.39
N THR A 78 4.11 5.71 13.84
CA THR A 78 3.17 5.67 14.96
C THR A 78 1.96 4.79 14.65
N GLU A 79 1.35 4.17 15.67
CA GLU A 79 0.18 3.30 15.47
C GLU A 79 -0.98 4.04 14.78
N ARG A 80 -1.19 5.32 15.13
CA ARG A 80 -2.19 6.15 14.45
C ARG A 80 -1.93 6.27 12.95
N ALA A 81 -0.69 6.50 12.55
CA ALA A 81 -0.31 6.56 11.14
C ALA A 81 -0.44 5.19 10.46
N LYS A 82 -0.07 4.09 11.14
CA LYS A 82 -0.25 2.72 10.61
C LYS A 82 -1.71 2.42 10.31
N ILE A 83 -2.63 2.73 11.22
CA ILE A 83 -4.08 2.55 11.02
C ILE A 83 -4.54 3.28 9.75
N VAL A 84 -4.22 4.57 9.62
CA VAL A 84 -4.65 5.36 8.45
C VAL A 84 -4.05 4.82 7.15
N ILE A 85 -2.77 4.46 7.14
CA ILE A 85 -2.12 3.90 5.94
C ILE A 85 -2.77 2.56 5.54
N ARG A 86 -3.09 1.70 6.52
CA ARG A 86 -3.78 0.42 6.29
C ARG A 86 -5.21 0.59 5.77
N GLU A 87 -5.90 1.66 6.14
CA GLU A 87 -7.21 2.00 5.58
C GLU A 87 -7.12 2.57 4.16
N LEU A 88 -6.09 3.36 3.86
CA LEU A 88 -5.91 4.03 2.58
C LEU A 88 -5.45 3.09 1.45
N LEU A 89 -4.39 2.32 1.70
CA LEU A 89 -3.69 1.59 0.62
C LEU A 89 -4.53 0.55 -0.12
N PRO A 90 -5.41 -0.22 0.52
CA PRO A 90 -6.29 -1.15 -0.17
C PRO A 90 -7.05 -0.54 -1.35
N ASN A 91 -7.47 0.73 -1.25
CA ASN A 91 -8.19 1.41 -2.33
C ASN A 91 -7.34 1.54 -3.61
N GLY A 92 -6.02 1.67 -3.46
CA GLY A 92 -5.09 1.76 -4.59
C GLY A 92 -4.88 0.45 -5.35
N LEU A 93 -5.34 -0.70 -4.82
CA LEU A 93 -5.28 -1.98 -5.52
C LEU A 93 -6.26 -2.05 -6.71
N ARG A 94 -7.23 -1.13 -6.78
CA ARG A 94 -8.19 -0.99 -7.90
C ARG A 94 -7.72 -0.01 -8.97
N GLU A 95 -6.55 0.60 -8.80
CA GLU A 95 -6.04 1.60 -9.73
C GLU A 95 -5.90 1.02 -11.13
N SER A 96 -6.37 1.73 -12.16
CA SER A 96 -6.26 1.37 -13.57
C SER A 96 -4.80 1.33 -14.06
N ILE A 97 -3.96 2.23 -13.56
CA ILE A 97 -2.56 2.35 -13.95
C ILE A 97 -1.74 1.25 -13.28
N SER A 98 -1.34 0.25 -14.07
CA SER A 98 -0.65 -0.96 -13.61
C SER A 98 0.60 -0.70 -12.77
N LYS A 99 1.39 0.33 -13.09
CA LYS A 99 2.59 0.71 -12.34
C LYS A 99 2.27 1.19 -10.92
N VAL A 100 1.25 2.04 -10.77
CA VAL A 100 0.82 2.54 -9.46
C VAL A 100 0.20 1.40 -8.66
N ARG A 101 -0.71 0.63 -9.26
CA ARG A 101 -1.32 -0.56 -8.66
C ARG A 101 -0.27 -1.56 -8.15
N SER A 102 0.78 -1.82 -8.94
CA SER A 102 1.87 -2.71 -8.54
C SER A 102 2.70 -2.16 -7.37
N SER A 103 2.92 -0.84 -7.33
CA SER A 103 3.62 -0.21 -6.22
C SER A 103 2.80 -0.23 -4.93
N VAL A 104 1.49 -0.02 -5.02
CA VAL A 104 0.57 -0.16 -3.88
C VAL A 104 0.57 -1.59 -3.38
N ALA A 105 0.45 -2.58 -4.28
CA ALA A 105 0.50 -3.99 -3.90
C ALA A 105 1.79 -4.34 -3.14
N TYR A 106 2.94 -3.84 -3.61
CA TYR A 106 4.21 -4.04 -2.89
C TYR A 106 4.18 -3.42 -1.49
N ALA A 107 3.69 -2.19 -1.34
CA ALA A 107 3.60 -1.53 -0.04
C ALA A 107 2.68 -2.30 0.92
N VAL A 108 1.53 -2.79 0.43
CA VAL A 108 0.61 -3.63 1.21
C VAL A 108 1.29 -4.93 1.64
N SER A 109 2.00 -5.62 0.74
CA SER A 109 2.74 -6.84 1.09
C SER A 109 3.85 -6.59 2.12
N ALA A 110 4.58 -5.48 1.99
CA ALA A 110 5.64 -5.12 2.95
C ALA A 110 5.09 -4.79 4.35
N ILE A 111 3.89 -4.20 4.43
CA ILE A 111 3.20 -3.98 5.70
C ILE A 111 2.70 -5.32 6.26
N ALA A 112 2.09 -6.15 5.41
CA ALA A 112 1.52 -7.44 5.81
C ALA A 112 2.55 -8.37 6.47
N HIS A 113 3.79 -8.36 5.99
CA HIS A 113 4.90 -9.12 6.59
C HIS A 113 5.10 -8.83 8.08
N TRP A 114 4.84 -7.59 8.53
CA TRP A 114 5.00 -7.20 9.94
C TRP A 114 3.70 -7.23 10.73
N ASP A 115 2.58 -6.94 10.07
CA ASP A 115 1.33 -6.64 10.74
C ASP A 115 0.30 -7.78 10.68
N TRP A 116 0.46 -8.76 9.79
CA TRP A 116 -0.51 -9.85 9.66
C TRP A 116 0.00 -11.13 10.36
N PRO A 117 -0.85 -11.84 11.12
CA PRO A 117 -2.30 -11.61 11.32
C PRO A 117 -2.70 -10.69 12.47
N GLU A 118 -1.81 -10.34 13.40
CA GLU A 118 -2.20 -9.77 14.70
C GLU A 118 -2.69 -8.31 14.61
N ALA A 119 -1.98 -7.47 13.86
CA ALA A 119 -2.26 -6.04 13.78
C ALA A 119 -3.16 -5.67 12.58
N TRP A 120 -3.21 -6.50 11.54
CA TRP A 120 -4.06 -6.31 10.36
C TRP A 120 -4.91 -7.55 9.99
N PRO A 121 -5.71 -8.09 10.92
CA PRO A 121 -6.40 -9.38 10.75
C PRO A 121 -7.37 -9.42 9.55
N GLN A 122 -7.97 -8.29 9.19
CA GLN A 122 -8.94 -8.16 8.11
C GLN A 122 -8.33 -8.18 6.69
N LEU A 123 -7.01 -8.12 6.56
CA LEU A 123 -6.33 -8.01 5.27
C LEU A 123 -6.72 -9.15 4.31
N PHE A 124 -6.73 -10.39 4.80
CA PHE A 124 -7.04 -11.55 3.96
C PHE A 124 -8.46 -11.48 3.38
N ASN A 125 -9.46 -11.17 4.22
CA ASN A 125 -10.85 -11.05 3.79
C ASN A 125 -11.02 -9.94 2.75
N LEU A 126 -10.35 -8.80 2.94
CA LEU A 126 -10.35 -7.69 1.99
C LEU A 126 -9.78 -8.10 0.62
N LEU A 127 -8.70 -8.89 0.60
CA LEU A 127 -8.12 -9.39 -0.66
C LEU A 127 -9.07 -10.38 -1.35
N MET A 128 -9.74 -11.24 -0.59
CA MET A 128 -10.73 -12.17 -1.14
C MET A 128 -11.93 -11.43 -1.74
N GLU A 129 -12.42 -10.37 -1.10
CA GLU A 129 -13.49 -9.51 -1.64
C GLU A 129 -13.08 -8.89 -2.98
N MET A 130 -11.82 -8.48 -3.13
CA MET A 130 -11.31 -7.94 -4.40
C MET A 130 -11.27 -9.01 -5.50
N LEU A 131 -10.86 -10.25 -5.19
CA LEU A 131 -10.83 -11.36 -6.15
C LEU A 131 -12.22 -11.67 -6.74
N VAL A 132 -13.26 -11.61 -5.91
CA VAL A 132 -14.64 -11.95 -6.34
C VAL A 132 -15.44 -10.73 -6.82
N SER A 133 -14.85 -9.53 -6.81
CA SER A 133 -15.57 -8.28 -7.11
C SER A 133 -15.96 -8.09 -8.59
N GLY A 134 -15.39 -8.88 -9.50
CA GLY A 134 -15.57 -8.72 -10.96
C GLY A 134 -14.78 -7.55 -11.57
N ASP A 135 -14.10 -6.73 -10.75
CA ASP A 135 -13.20 -5.67 -11.22
C ASP A 135 -11.81 -6.25 -11.53
N LEU A 136 -11.47 -6.32 -12.82
CA LEU A 136 -10.18 -6.86 -13.29
C LEU A 136 -8.97 -6.14 -12.68
N ASN A 137 -9.07 -4.83 -12.40
CA ASN A 137 -7.96 -4.11 -11.75
C ASN A 137 -7.82 -4.56 -10.30
N ALA A 138 -8.93 -4.66 -9.57
CA ALA A 138 -8.94 -5.17 -8.20
C ALA A 138 -8.38 -6.59 -8.11
N VAL A 139 -8.82 -7.49 -9.01
CA VAL A 139 -8.30 -8.87 -9.10
C VAL A 139 -6.79 -8.87 -9.33
N HIS A 140 -6.30 -8.10 -10.31
CA HIS A 140 -4.86 -7.99 -10.57
C HIS A 140 -4.07 -7.43 -9.38
N GLY A 141 -4.61 -6.43 -8.69
CA GLY A 141 -3.99 -5.86 -7.50
C GLY A 141 -3.92 -6.88 -6.35
N ALA A 142 -5.05 -7.51 -6.04
CA ALA A 142 -5.16 -8.50 -4.98
C ALA A 142 -4.30 -9.74 -5.23
N MET A 143 -4.30 -10.29 -6.45
CA MET A 143 -3.44 -11.41 -6.83
C MET A 143 -1.96 -11.11 -6.62
N ARG A 144 -1.55 -9.86 -6.91
CA ARG A 144 -0.17 -9.44 -6.72
C ARG A 144 0.23 -9.37 -5.24
N VAL A 145 -0.68 -8.91 -4.38
CA VAL A 145 -0.47 -8.95 -2.92
C VAL A 145 -0.43 -10.39 -2.42
N LEU A 146 -1.38 -11.23 -2.86
CA LEU A 146 -1.53 -12.63 -2.45
C LEU A 146 -0.30 -13.50 -2.78
N THR A 147 0.42 -13.16 -3.85
CA THR A 147 1.65 -13.85 -4.23
C THR A 147 2.73 -13.73 -3.16
N GLU A 148 2.85 -12.57 -2.51
CA GLU A 148 3.79 -12.38 -1.40
C GLU A 148 3.17 -12.78 -0.07
N PHE A 149 1.90 -12.44 0.15
CA PHE A 149 1.17 -12.73 1.39
C PHE A 149 1.14 -14.22 1.73
N THR A 150 0.96 -15.11 0.74
CA THR A 150 0.91 -16.57 0.99
C THR A 150 2.23 -17.13 1.54
N ARG A 151 3.35 -16.40 1.41
CA ARG A 151 4.65 -16.76 1.99
C ARG A 151 4.72 -16.49 3.51
N GLU A 152 3.87 -15.59 4.00
CA GLU A 152 3.75 -15.23 5.42
C GLU A 152 2.73 -16.11 6.17
N VAL A 153 1.95 -16.92 5.44
CA VAL A 153 0.95 -17.81 6.03
C VAL A 153 1.64 -19.00 6.70
N THR A 154 1.52 -19.08 8.01
CA THR A 154 2.06 -20.20 8.81
C THR A 154 1.14 -21.43 8.78
N ASP A 155 1.65 -22.57 9.25
CA ASP A 155 0.90 -23.82 9.43
C ASP A 155 -0.34 -23.66 10.32
N THR A 156 -0.29 -22.73 11.28
CA THR A 156 -1.43 -22.41 12.15
C THR A 156 -2.56 -21.69 11.41
N GLN A 157 -2.23 -20.85 10.43
CA GLN A 157 -3.20 -20.06 9.66
C GLN A 157 -3.67 -20.77 8.38
N MET A 158 -2.84 -21.68 7.84
CA MET A 158 -3.12 -22.40 6.60
C MET A 158 -4.48 -23.11 6.58
N PRO A 159 -4.97 -23.75 7.66
CA PRO A 159 -6.30 -24.36 7.68
C PRO A 159 -7.46 -23.38 7.49
N LEU A 160 -7.26 -22.09 7.81
CA LEU A 160 -8.26 -21.03 7.60
C LEU A 160 -8.12 -20.39 6.21
N VAL A 161 -6.89 -20.27 5.71
CA VAL A 161 -6.57 -19.60 4.44
C VAL A 161 -6.80 -20.52 3.24
N ALA A 162 -6.24 -21.74 3.25
CA ALA A 162 -6.22 -22.63 2.09
C ALA A 162 -7.62 -22.99 1.55
N PRO A 163 -8.62 -23.34 2.39
CA PRO A 163 -9.95 -23.69 1.89
C PRO A 163 -10.68 -22.52 1.21
N VAL A 164 -10.28 -21.29 1.51
CA VAL A 164 -10.91 -20.08 0.98
C VAL A 164 -10.20 -19.61 -0.29
N ILE A 165 -8.86 -19.58 -0.29
CA ILE A 165 -8.09 -19.05 -1.42
C ILE A 165 -8.02 -20.03 -2.60
N LEU A 166 -7.84 -21.33 -2.35
CA LEU A 166 -7.61 -22.31 -3.42
C LEU A 166 -8.77 -22.45 -4.41
N PRO A 167 -10.06 -22.48 -3.99
CA PRO A 167 -11.17 -22.50 -4.92
C PRO A 167 -11.21 -21.27 -5.83
N GLU A 168 -10.90 -20.09 -5.30
CA GLU A 168 -10.87 -18.86 -6.11
C GLU A 168 -9.69 -18.85 -7.08
N MET A 169 -8.51 -19.35 -6.67
CA MET A 169 -7.37 -19.53 -7.58
C MET A 169 -7.72 -20.49 -8.73
N TYR A 170 -8.43 -21.58 -8.43
CA TYR A 170 -8.87 -22.54 -9.44
C TYR A 170 -9.81 -21.89 -10.45
N LYS A 171 -10.81 -21.11 -9.99
CA LYS A 171 -11.72 -20.37 -10.89
C LYS A 171 -10.96 -19.40 -11.79
N ILE A 172 -10.05 -18.60 -11.23
CA ILE A 172 -9.25 -17.65 -12.01
C ILE A 172 -8.43 -18.38 -13.08
N PHE A 173 -7.85 -19.53 -12.73
CA PHE A 173 -7.04 -20.31 -13.65
C PHE A 173 -7.85 -20.93 -14.79
N THR A 174 -9.06 -21.42 -14.53
CA THR A 174 -9.91 -22.06 -15.55
C THR A 174 -10.73 -21.09 -16.38
N MET A 175 -10.97 -19.86 -15.90
CA MET A 175 -11.64 -18.80 -16.65
C MET A 175 -10.70 -17.97 -17.54
N ALA A 176 -9.39 -18.25 -17.50
CA ALA A 176 -8.39 -17.59 -18.32
C ALA A 176 -8.26 -18.18 -19.75
N GLU A 177 -9.13 -19.10 -20.13
CA GLU A 177 -9.35 -19.59 -21.51
C GLU A 177 -10.43 -18.76 -22.23
#